data_AF-A0A2U1MCD5-F1
#
_entry.id   AF-A0A2U1MCD5-F1
#
_cell.length_a   1.000
_cell.length_b   1.000
_cell.length_c   1.000
_cell.angle_alpha   90.00
_cell.angle_beta   90.00
_cell.angle_gamma   90.00
#
_symmetry.space_group_name_H-M   'P 1'
#
loop_
_entity.id
_entity.type
_entity.pdbx_description
1 polymer ?
#
loop_
_entity_poly.entity_id
_entity_poly.type
_entity_poly.pdbx_seq_one_letter_code
_entity_poly.pdbx_strand_id
1 'polypeptide(L)'
;MKHIFNLRINGLIETMILTNLKDRWVWDLNGEGVFCVKDARMLLDERFLPKDSTAMRWVKSIPIKVNVFAWKVYLDRLPTRLNLTKRGVQVPSLLCPVCNADHEDTSHLLFSCSLANEVVRLVCRWWNLTWSPLGSYPDWLSWFNSLRLCSTTKGLLEGVFYVTWWCLWIMELQEPTAFCGPNSSKRRYF
;
A
#
# COMPACT_ATOMS: atom_id res chain seq x y z
N MET A 1 -18.19 11.89 -21.42
CA MET A 1 -17.72 10.53 -21.74
C MET A 1 -18.55 9.80 -22.81
N LYS A 2 -19.89 9.95 -22.86
CA LYS A 2 -20.75 9.34 -23.91
C LYS A 2 -20.50 9.88 -25.34
N HIS A 3 -20.08 11.15 -25.48
CA HIS A 3 -19.85 11.77 -26.79
C HIS A 3 -18.59 11.28 -27.53
N ILE A 4 -17.56 10.85 -26.80
CA ILE A 4 -16.29 10.36 -27.39
C ILE A 4 -16.46 8.95 -27.96
N PHE A 5 -17.32 8.12 -27.35
CA PHE A 5 -17.62 6.78 -27.84
C PHE A 5 -18.44 6.80 -29.14
N ASN A 6 -19.42 7.71 -29.27
CA ASN A 6 -20.27 7.80 -30.46
C ASN A 6 -19.53 8.28 -31.73
N LEU A 7 -18.59 9.21 -31.59
CA LEU A 7 -17.80 9.70 -32.74
C LEU A 7 -16.88 8.60 -33.33
N ARG A 8 -16.39 7.69 -32.47
CA ARG A 8 -15.49 6.61 -32.89
C ARG A 8 -16.23 5.50 -33.64
N ILE A 9 -17.50 5.25 -33.29
CA ILE A 9 -18.34 4.25 -33.98
C ILE A 9 -18.71 4.73 -35.39
N ASN A 10 -19.16 5.99 -35.53
CA ASN A 10 -19.57 6.52 -36.85
C ASN A 10 -18.41 6.56 -37.86
N GLY A 11 -17.20 6.94 -37.44
CA GLY A 11 -16.01 6.91 -38.32
C GLY A 11 -15.55 5.49 -38.71
N LEU A 12 -15.83 4.48 -37.88
CA LEU A 12 -15.55 3.07 -38.20
C LEU A 12 -16.56 2.51 -39.21
N ILE A 13 -17.82 2.97 -39.16
CA ILE A 13 -18.87 2.54 -40.08
C ILE A 13 -18.65 3.12 -41.49
N GLU A 14 -18.24 4.39 -41.58
CA GLU A 14 -18.01 5.07 -42.88
C GLU A 14 -16.89 4.43 -43.72
N THR A 15 -15.96 3.72 -43.08
CA THR A 15 -14.83 3.05 -43.75
C THR A 15 -15.01 1.54 -43.90
N MET A 16 -16.16 1.00 -43.49
CA MET A 16 -16.38 -0.45 -43.42
C MET A 16 -16.89 -1.00 -44.75
N ILE A 17 -16.05 -1.81 -45.39
CA ILE A 17 -16.42 -2.58 -46.60
C ILE A 17 -16.99 -3.93 -46.14
N LEU A 18 -18.28 -4.14 -46.39
CA LEU A 18 -18.94 -5.42 -46.12
C LEU A 18 -18.54 -6.44 -47.19
N THR A 19 -18.05 -7.59 -46.75
CA THR A 19 -17.67 -8.70 -47.63
C THR A 19 -18.51 -9.93 -47.28
N ASN A 20 -18.71 -10.84 -48.23
CA ASN A 20 -19.38 -12.13 -47.98
C ASN A 20 -18.49 -13.14 -47.23
N LEU A 21 -17.46 -12.65 -46.53
CA LEU A 21 -16.61 -13.48 -45.68
C LEU A 21 -17.31 -13.73 -44.35
N LYS A 22 -16.96 -14.83 -43.70
CA LYS A 22 -17.47 -15.14 -42.36
C LYS A 22 -16.97 -14.11 -41.35
N ASP A 23 -17.86 -13.61 -40.52
CA ASP A 23 -17.53 -12.66 -39.46
C ASP A 23 -16.44 -13.20 -38.54
N ARG A 24 -15.52 -12.31 -38.17
CA ARG A 24 -14.46 -12.58 -37.20
C ARG A 24 -14.37 -11.46 -36.17
N TRP A 25 -14.10 -11.85 -34.93
CA TRP A 25 -13.79 -10.89 -33.87
C TRP A 25 -12.42 -10.26 -34.14
N VAL A 26 -12.39 -8.93 -34.22
CA VAL A 26 -11.16 -8.16 -34.38
C VAL A 26 -10.95 -7.35 -33.12
N TRP A 27 -9.75 -7.44 -32.56
CA TRP A 27 -9.33 -6.65 -31.41
C TRP A 27 -8.10 -5.85 -31.80
N ASP A 28 -8.23 -4.53 -31.87
CA ASP A 28 -7.17 -3.66 -32.38
C ASP A 28 -6.71 -2.65 -31.32
N LEU A 29 -5.90 -3.14 -30.39
CA LEU A 29 -5.16 -2.28 -29.46
C LEU A 29 -3.71 -2.04 -29.91
N ASN A 30 -3.15 -2.94 -30.71
CA ASN A 30 -1.74 -2.96 -31.09
C ASN A 30 -1.50 -3.00 -32.62
N GLY A 31 -2.56 -2.93 -33.45
CA GLY A 31 -2.46 -2.99 -34.91
C GLY A 31 -2.55 -4.41 -35.49
N GLU A 32 -2.54 -5.46 -34.67
CA GLU A 32 -2.50 -6.86 -35.15
C GLU A 32 -3.89 -7.44 -35.41
N GLY A 33 -4.95 -6.78 -34.93
CA GLY A 33 -6.33 -7.24 -35.08
C GLY A 33 -6.67 -8.52 -34.31
N VAL A 34 -5.77 -9.02 -33.46
CA VAL A 34 -5.92 -10.24 -32.66
C VAL A 34 -6.00 -9.89 -31.18
N PHE A 35 -6.88 -10.59 -30.45
CA PHE A 35 -6.98 -10.41 -29.00
C PHE A 35 -5.72 -10.92 -28.28
N CYS A 36 -5.13 -10.06 -27.46
CA CYS A 36 -4.01 -10.40 -26.60
C CYS A 36 -4.29 -9.97 -25.17
N VAL A 37 -4.17 -10.91 -24.22
CA VAL A 37 -4.36 -10.66 -22.78
C VAL A 37 -3.38 -9.59 -22.29
N LYS A 38 -2.15 -9.56 -22.82
CA LYS A 38 -1.14 -8.56 -22.48
C LYS A 38 -1.63 -7.13 -22.77
N ASP A 39 -2.21 -6.91 -23.94
CA ASP A 39 -2.62 -5.57 -24.38
C ASP A 39 -3.88 -5.12 -23.65
N ALA A 40 -4.82 -6.04 -23.43
CA ALA A 40 -5.98 -5.78 -22.58
C ALA A 40 -5.55 -5.44 -21.14
N ARG A 41 -4.59 -6.19 -20.58
CA ARG A 41 -4.04 -5.95 -19.24
C ARG A 41 -3.36 -4.58 -19.16
N MET A 42 -2.51 -4.24 -20.12
CA MET A 42 -1.85 -2.92 -20.16
C MET A 42 -2.86 -1.79 -20.21
N LEU A 43 -3.90 -1.88 -21.06
CA LEU A 43 -4.96 -0.88 -21.13
C LEU A 43 -5.70 -0.71 -19.79
N LEU A 44 -5.99 -1.82 -19.10
CA LEU A 44 -6.62 -1.78 -17.78
C LEU A 44 -5.69 -1.15 -16.75
N ASP A 45 -4.43 -1.57 -16.73
CA ASP A 45 -3.44 -1.06 -15.80
C ASP A 45 -3.24 0.46 -16.00
N GLU A 46 -3.16 0.95 -17.25
CA GLU A 46 -3.07 2.39 -17.55
C GLU A 46 -4.29 3.20 -17.14
N ARG A 47 -5.49 2.62 -17.20
CA ARG A 47 -6.75 3.32 -16.88
C ARG A 47 -7.11 3.28 -15.41
N PHE A 48 -6.79 2.18 -14.73
CA PHE A 48 -7.33 1.89 -13.40
C PHE A 48 -6.27 1.82 -12.31
N LEU A 49 -5.01 1.55 -12.64
CA LEU A 49 -3.95 1.57 -11.63
C LEU A 49 -3.38 3.00 -11.51
N PRO A 50 -3.31 3.56 -10.30
CA PRO A 50 -2.55 4.79 -10.07
C PRO A 50 -1.12 4.58 -10.55
N LYS A 51 -0.66 5.40 -11.50
CA LYS A 51 0.75 5.50 -11.86
C LYS A 51 1.46 6.22 -10.72
N ASP A 52 1.76 5.49 -9.66
CA ASP A 52 2.60 6.04 -8.60
C ASP A 52 4.01 6.23 -9.17
N SER A 53 4.53 7.45 -9.09
CA SER A 53 5.81 7.80 -9.73
C SER A 53 7.01 7.14 -9.05
N THR A 54 6.82 6.63 -7.84
CA THR A 54 7.88 6.06 -7.01
C THR A 54 7.55 4.62 -6.65
N ALA A 55 8.21 3.67 -7.29
CA ALA A 55 8.16 2.28 -6.87
C ALA A 55 8.76 2.13 -5.48
N MET A 56 8.03 1.50 -4.56
CA MET A 56 8.57 1.19 -3.24
C MET A 56 9.78 0.25 -3.37
N ARG A 57 10.85 0.56 -2.64
CA ARG A 57 12.06 -0.27 -2.58
C ARG A 57 11.84 -1.46 -1.66
N TRP A 58 12.16 -2.65 -2.16
CA TRP A 58 12.20 -3.87 -1.36
C TRP A 58 13.56 -4.03 -0.68
N VAL A 59 13.55 -4.29 0.62
CA VAL A 59 14.77 -4.56 1.38
C VAL A 59 15.05 -6.06 1.33
N LYS A 60 16.20 -6.44 0.77
CA LYS A 60 16.57 -7.86 0.54
C LYS A 60 16.85 -8.63 1.84
N SER A 61 17.28 -7.93 2.89
CA SER A 61 17.70 -8.53 4.17
C SER A 61 16.56 -8.82 5.14
N ILE A 62 15.30 -8.56 4.76
CA ILE A 62 14.13 -8.80 5.62
C ILE A 62 13.16 -9.80 4.97
N PRO A 63 12.32 -10.49 5.76
CA PRO A 63 11.33 -11.42 5.22
C PRO A 63 10.34 -10.73 4.27
N ILE A 64 9.91 -11.46 3.22
CA ILE A 64 8.96 -10.96 2.22
C ILE A 64 7.68 -10.36 2.84
N LYS A 65 7.17 -10.99 3.91
CA LYS A 65 5.97 -10.52 4.63
C LYS A 65 6.14 -9.11 5.23
N VAL A 66 7.35 -8.76 5.66
CA VAL A 66 7.66 -7.44 6.22
C VAL A 66 7.74 -6.39 5.11
N ASN A 67 8.30 -6.74 3.95
CA ASN A 67 8.24 -5.87 2.77
C ASN A 67 6.79 -5.63 2.31
N VAL A 68 5.96 -6.67 2.25
CA VAL A 68 4.52 -6.54 1.94
C VAL A 68 3.80 -5.63 2.94
N PHE A 69 4.16 -5.75 4.23
CA PHE A 69 3.66 -4.85 5.25
C PHE A 69 4.07 -3.40 5.01
N ALA A 70 5.35 -3.14 4.78
CA ALA A 70 5.85 -1.79 4.53
C ALA A 70 5.23 -1.20 3.24
N TRP A 71 4.92 -2.02 2.25
CA TRP A 71 4.12 -1.62 1.08
C TRP A 71 2.69 -1.22 1.43
N LYS A 72 2.05 -1.93 2.37
CA LYS A 72 0.74 -1.51 2.89
C LYS A 72 0.82 -0.21 3.70
N VAL A 73 1.91 0.04 4.43
CA VAL A 73 2.16 1.31 5.13
C VAL A 73 2.26 2.44 4.11
N TYR A 74 3.09 2.26 3.08
CA TYR A 74 3.27 3.22 1.99
C TYR A 74 1.94 3.63 1.33
N LEU A 75 1.03 2.67 1.14
CA LEU A 75 -0.28 2.91 0.53
C LEU A 75 -1.38 3.35 1.52
N ASP A 76 -1.08 3.51 2.81
CA ASP A 76 -2.07 3.70 3.89
C ASP A 76 -3.19 2.63 3.86
N ARG A 77 -2.81 1.36 3.75
CA ARG A 77 -3.72 0.21 3.62
C ARG A 77 -3.68 -0.76 4.78
N LEU A 78 -2.96 -0.43 5.86
CA LEU A 78 -2.99 -1.23 7.08
C LEU A 78 -4.41 -1.28 7.68
N PRO A 79 -4.79 -2.39 8.34
CA PRO A 79 -6.09 -2.53 8.99
C PRO A 79 -6.12 -1.80 10.34
N THR A 80 -5.88 -0.49 10.34
CA THR A 80 -6.05 0.38 11.52
C THR A 80 -7.53 0.67 11.74
N ARG A 81 -7.93 1.12 12.95
CA ARG A 81 -9.35 1.42 13.26
C ARG A 81 -9.95 2.38 12.24
N LEU A 82 -9.26 3.47 11.94
CA LEU A 82 -9.74 4.44 10.95
C LEU A 82 -9.88 3.83 9.54
N ASN A 83 -8.93 3.00 9.10
CA ASN A 83 -9.02 2.34 7.79
C ASN A 83 -10.08 1.24 7.75
N LEU A 84 -10.36 0.57 8.88
CA LEU A 84 -11.46 -0.40 9.02
C LEU A 84 -12.81 0.30 8.94
N THR A 85 -12.99 1.41 9.65
CA THR A 85 -14.23 2.22 9.58
C THR A 85 -14.47 2.75 8.16
N LYS A 86 -13.44 3.26 7.47
CA LYS A 86 -13.54 3.69 6.06
C LYS A 86 -14.01 2.55 5.13
N ARG A 87 -13.76 1.29 5.49
CA ARG A 87 -14.20 0.10 4.75
C ARG A 87 -15.54 -0.46 5.24
N GLY A 88 -16.24 0.24 6.13
CA GLY A 88 -17.54 -0.17 6.66
C GLY A 88 -17.49 -1.24 7.76
N VAL A 89 -16.30 -1.55 8.29
CA VAL A 89 -16.16 -2.46 9.43
C VAL A 89 -16.48 -1.70 10.72
N GLN A 90 -17.41 -2.23 11.51
CA GLN A 90 -17.75 -1.68 12.82
C GLN A 90 -16.62 -1.95 13.81
N VAL A 91 -16.06 -0.90 14.39
CA VAL A 91 -15.03 -0.96 15.44
C VAL A 91 -15.56 -0.28 16.70
N PRO A 92 -15.37 -0.85 17.90
CA PRO A 92 -15.95 -0.32 19.13
C PRO A 92 -15.44 1.07 19.54
N SER A 93 -14.18 1.37 19.19
CA SER A 93 -13.52 2.63 19.45
C SER A 93 -12.57 2.97 18.31
N LEU A 94 -12.39 4.26 18.06
CA LEU A 94 -11.37 4.77 17.13
C LEU A 94 -10.05 5.07 17.83
N LEU A 95 -10.01 5.07 19.17
CA LEU A 95 -8.80 5.36 19.94
C LEU A 95 -7.74 4.29 19.71
N CYS A 96 -6.48 4.73 19.69
CA CYS A 96 -5.33 3.87 19.65
C CYS A 96 -5.30 3.00 20.91
N PRO A 97 -5.34 1.67 20.78
CA PRO A 97 -5.35 0.75 21.91
C PRO A 97 -4.04 0.75 22.71
N VAL A 98 -2.95 1.23 22.10
CA VAL A 98 -1.64 1.31 22.76
C VAL A 98 -1.56 2.51 23.70
N CYS A 99 -1.95 3.71 23.26
CA CYS A 99 -1.81 4.94 24.05
C CYS A 99 -3.13 5.46 24.64
N ASN A 100 -4.27 5.03 24.09
CA ASN A 100 -5.63 5.46 24.42
C ASN A 100 -5.85 6.99 24.41
N ALA A 101 -5.04 7.73 23.65
CA ALA A 101 -5.03 9.19 23.66
C ALA A 101 -5.50 9.83 22.34
N ASP A 102 -5.17 9.22 21.19
CA ASP A 102 -5.51 9.71 19.86
C ASP A 102 -6.16 8.62 19.01
N HIS A 103 -6.71 8.97 17.85
CA HIS A 103 -7.26 7.99 16.91
C HIS A 103 -6.19 7.09 16.27
N GLU A 104 -6.52 5.83 16.06
CA GLU A 104 -5.64 4.87 15.41
C GLU A 104 -5.72 4.97 13.87
N ASP A 105 -4.79 5.72 13.29
CA ASP A 105 -4.39 5.59 11.89
C ASP A 105 -2.95 5.06 11.76
N THR A 106 -2.51 4.86 10.51
CA THR A 106 -1.17 4.36 10.20
C THR A 106 -0.07 5.31 10.71
N SER A 107 -0.32 6.61 10.61
CA SER A 107 0.61 7.67 11.02
C SER A 107 0.80 7.68 12.54
N HIS A 108 -0.30 7.63 13.28
CA HIS A 108 -0.28 7.54 14.73
C HIS A 108 0.37 6.25 15.19
N LEU A 109 -0.10 5.11 14.71
CA LEU A 109 0.38 3.80 15.15
C LEU A 109 1.90 3.63 15.00
N LEU A 110 2.48 4.16 13.92
CA LEU A 110 3.89 3.91 13.57
C LEU A 110 4.83 5.09 13.86
N PHE A 111 4.32 6.31 14.03
CA PHE A 111 5.16 7.52 14.11
C PHE A 111 4.85 8.40 15.33
N SER A 112 3.58 8.73 15.60
CA SER A 112 3.24 9.71 16.66
C SER A 112 2.76 9.10 17.98
N CYS A 113 2.39 7.82 18.01
CA CYS A 113 2.08 7.10 19.25
C CYS A 113 3.24 7.16 20.24
N SER A 114 2.96 7.28 21.54
CA SER A 114 3.97 7.36 22.60
C SER A 114 4.94 6.18 22.56
N LEU A 115 4.41 4.94 22.46
CA LEU A 115 5.23 3.73 22.35
C LEU A 115 6.08 3.73 21.06
N ALA A 116 5.48 4.10 19.92
CA ALA A 116 6.20 4.14 18.65
C ALA A 116 7.39 5.13 18.71
N ASN A 117 7.16 6.31 19.28
CA ASN A 117 8.18 7.32 19.49
C ASN A 117 9.33 6.82 20.39
N GLU A 118 9.02 6.15 21.50
CA GLU A 118 10.03 5.58 22.39
C GLU A 118 10.88 4.52 21.69
N VAL A 119 10.24 3.61 20.96
CA VAL A 119 10.94 2.55 20.22
C VAL A 119 11.82 3.15 19.12
N VAL A 120 11.33 4.12 18.35
CA VAL A 120 12.12 4.79 17.30
C VAL A 120 13.28 5.57 17.91
N ARG A 121 13.11 6.21 19.08
CA ARG A 121 14.22 6.84 19.82
C ARG A 121 15.31 5.83 20.18
N LEU A 122 14.94 4.63 20.62
CA LEU A 122 15.91 3.57 20.91
C LEU A 122 16.65 3.12 19.65
N VAL A 123 15.94 2.93 18.53
CA VAL A 123 16.55 2.63 17.23
C VAL A 123 17.53 3.73 16.81
N CYS A 124 17.12 4.99 16.86
CA CYS A 124 18.00 6.13 16.55
C CYS A 124 19.24 6.15 17.47
N ARG A 125 19.08 5.86 18.77
CA ARG A 125 20.19 5.78 19.72
C ARG A 125 21.17 4.65 19.37
N TRP A 126 20.69 3.46 19.01
CA TRP A 126 21.54 2.34 18.61
C TRP A 126 22.37 2.63 17.35
N TRP A 127 21.83 3.47 16.46
CA TRP A 127 22.47 3.84 15.20
C TRP A 127 23.20 5.19 15.26
N ASN A 128 23.32 5.82 16.43
CA ASN A 128 23.90 7.15 16.63
C ASN A 128 23.28 8.22 15.71
N LEU A 129 21.96 8.16 15.52
CA LEU A 129 21.19 9.12 14.73
C LEU A 129 20.52 10.16 15.64
N THR A 130 20.45 11.40 15.17
CA THR A 130 19.64 12.44 15.83
C THR A 130 18.17 12.11 15.63
N TRP A 131 17.46 11.85 16.73
CA TRP A 131 16.01 11.68 16.69
C TRP A 131 15.32 13.00 16.31
N SER A 132 14.29 12.89 15.49
CA SER A 132 13.37 13.98 15.18
C SER A 132 11.95 13.44 15.22
N PRO A 133 10.96 14.22 15.67
CA PRO A 133 9.56 13.80 15.61
C PRO A 133 9.15 13.68 14.14
N LEU A 134 8.63 12.50 13.78
CA LEU A 134 8.12 12.20 12.44
C LEU A 134 6.61 12.00 12.56
N GLY A 135 5.84 12.54 11.61
CA GLY A 135 4.38 12.47 11.64
C GLY A 135 3.79 11.43 10.69
N SER A 136 4.54 11.02 9.67
CA SER A 136 4.04 10.19 8.58
C SER A 136 5.15 9.44 7.84
N TYR A 137 4.75 8.49 6.98
CA TYR A 137 5.70 7.78 6.12
C TYR A 137 6.48 8.72 5.16
N PRO A 138 5.85 9.70 4.47
CA PRO A 138 6.57 10.67 3.67
C PRO A 138 7.61 11.48 4.46
N ASP A 139 7.27 11.91 5.69
CA ASP A 139 8.21 12.65 6.55
C ASP A 139 9.42 11.79 6.90
N TRP A 140 9.16 10.53 7.30
CA TRP A 140 10.22 9.57 7.55
C TRP A 140 11.07 9.30 6.32
N LEU A 141 10.46 9.16 5.14
CA LEU A 141 11.19 8.90 3.90
C LEU A 141 12.10 10.08 3.54
N SER A 142 11.62 11.31 3.72
CA SER A 142 12.42 12.53 3.53
C SER A 142 13.60 12.58 4.50
N TRP A 143 13.35 12.38 5.79
CA TRP A 143 14.39 12.30 6.82
C TRP A 143 15.40 11.19 6.53
N PHE A 144 14.93 9.99 6.21
CA PHE A 144 15.75 8.82 5.91
C PHE A 144 16.62 9.06 4.67
N ASN A 145 16.07 9.69 3.63
CA ASN A 145 16.81 10.07 2.43
C ASN A 145 17.91 11.10 2.73
N SER A 146 17.70 12.00 3.69
CA SER A 146 18.71 12.99 4.12
C SER A 146 19.92 12.37 4.86
N LEU A 147 19.78 11.15 5.40
CA LEU A 147 20.85 10.48 6.13
C LEU A 147 22.04 10.14 5.22
N ARG A 148 23.23 10.60 5.63
CA ARG A 148 24.52 10.34 4.98
C ARG A 148 25.11 9.02 5.45
N LEU A 149 24.60 7.92 4.88
CA LEU A 149 25.06 6.55 5.13
C LEU A 149 25.43 5.89 3.80
N CYS A 150 26.37 4.94 3.83
CA CYS A 150 26.64 4.12 2.65
C CYS A 150 25.42 3.26 2.29
N SER A 151 25.29 2.85 1.02
CA SER A 151 24.11 2.15 0.52
C SER A 151 23.76 0.88 1.29
N THR A 152 24.77 0.08 1.65
CA THR A 152 24.59 -1.15 2.44
C THR A 152 24.03 -0.85 3.83
N THR A 153 24.67 0.06 4.56
CA THR A 153 24.25 0.48 5.90
C THR A 153 22.85 1.10 5.87
N LYS A 154 22.55 1.90 4.85
CA LYS A 154 21.24 2.52 4.66
C LYS A 154 20.17 1.46 4.43
N GLY A 155 20.41 0.47 3.57
CA GLY A 155 19.47 -0.64 3.35
C GLY A 155 19.22 -1.49 4.61
N LEU A 156 20.24 -1.71 5.44
CA LEU A 156 20.07 -2.38 6.73
C LEU A 156 19.22 -1.54 7.70
N LEU A 157 19.47 -0.24 7.80
CA LEU A 157 18.68 0.67 8.63
C LEU A 157 17.21 0.73 8.17
N GLU A 158 16.97 0.78 6.86
CA GLU A 158 15.62 0.69 6.26
C GLU A 158 14.90 -0.58 6.73
N GLY A 159 15.60 -1.71 6.68
CA GLY A 159 15.11 -2.98 7.19
C GLY A 159 14.79 -2.97 8.69
N VAL A 160 15.63 -2.32 9.51
CA VAL A 160 15.38 -2.17 10.95
C VAL A 160 14.10 -1.40 11.20
N PHE A 161 13.87 -0.28 10.49
CA PHE A 161 12.61 0.47 10.61
C PHE A 161 11.40 -0.37 10.23
N TYR A 162 11.46 -1.07 9.10
CA TYR A 162 10.34 -1.92 8.64
C TYR A 162 10.03 -3.06 9.61
N VAL A 163 11.05 -3.73 10.15
CA VAL A 163 10.88 -4.77 11.17
C VAL A 163 10.33 -4.19 12.47
N THR A 164 10.80 -3.01 12.87
CA THR A 164 10.32 -2.32 14.08
C THR A 164 8.83 -1.98 13.97
N TRP A 165 8.41 -1.38 12.85
CA TRP A 165 6.99 -1.09 12.60
C TRP A 165 6.14 -2.35 12.49
N TRP A 166 6.68 -3.41 11.89
CA TRP A 166 5.99 -4.71 11.86
C TRP A 166 5.78 -5.26 13.27
N CYS A 167 6.77 -5.15 14.16
CA CYS A 167 6.62 -5.55 15.56
C CYS A 167 5.59 -4.70 16.30
N LEU A 168 5.61 -3.37 16.14
CA LEU A 168 4.60 -2.47 16.71
C LEU A 168 3.18 -2.85 16.26
N TRP A 169 3.01 -3.13 14.97
CA TRP A 169 1.72 -3.54 14.42
C TRP A 169 1.30 -4.96 14.87
N ILE A 170 2.24 -5.90 15.04
CA ILE A 170 1.94 -7.22 15.59
C ILE A 170 1.49 -7.15 17.05
N MET A 171 2.07 -6.27 17.86
CA MET A 171 1.66 -6.11 19.25
C MET A 171 0.17 -5.76 19.35
N GLU A 172 -0.34 -4.95 18.43
CA GLU A 172 -1.78 -4.67 18.33
C GLU A 172 -2.59 -5.93 17.99
N LEU A 173 -2.13 -6.75 17.05
CA LEU A 173 -2.84 -7.98 16.67
C LEU A 173 -2.89 -9.05 17.77
N GLN A 174 -2.08 -8.91 18.82
CA GLN A 174 -2.05 -9.84 19.95
C GLN A 174 -3.02 -9.46 21.08
N GLU A 175 -3.68 -8.30 21.01
CA GLU A 175 -4.76 -7.93 21.92
C GLU A 175 -5.99 -8.84 21.67
N PRO A 176 -6.44 -9.64 22.66
CA PRO A 176 -7.49 -10.65 22.49
C PRO A 176 -8.88 -10.11 22.10
N THR A 177 -9.09 -8.79 22.11
CA THR A 177 -10.41 -8.15 22.10
C THR A 177 -10.82 -7.57 20.74
N ALA A 178 -9.92 -7.49 19.75
CA ALA A 178 -10.23 -6.81 18.50
C ALA A 178 -11.05 -7.65 17.49
N PHE A 179 -11.04 -8.99 17.59
CA PHE A 179 -11.64 -9.87 16.56
C PHE A 179 -12.38 -11.12 17.08
N CYS A 180 -12.49 -11.30 18.39
CA CYS A 180 -13.22 -12.44 18.95
C CYS A 180 -14.65 -12.04 19.31
N GLY A 181 -15.59 -12.28 18.38
CA GLY A 181 -16.97 -12.55 18.79
C GLY A 181 -17.02 -13.87 19.56
N PRO A 182 -18.06 -14.12 20.38
CA PRO A 182 -18.10 -15.25 21.32
C PRO A 182 -18.01 -16.66 20.69
N ASN A 183 -17.95 -16.79 19.35
CA ASN A 183 -17.90 -18.07 18.64
C ASN A 183 -16.87 -18.16 17.48
N SER A 184 -15.86 -17.27 17.40
CA SER A 184 -14.84 -17.39 16.34
C SER A 184 -13.57 -18.11 16.81
N SER A 185 -13.38 -19.33 16.31
CA SER A 185 -12.09 -20.03 16.30
C SER A 185 -10.96 -19.10 15.82
N LYS A 186 -9.83 -19.08 16.52
CA LYS A 186 -8.61 -18.32 16.19
C LYS A 186 -8.21 -18.51 14.71
N ARG A 187 -8.73 -17.66 13.82
CA ARG A 187 -8.19 -17.51 12.48
C ARG A 187 -7.10 -16.48 12.56
N ARG A 188 -5.88 -16.99 12.59
CA ARG A 188 -4.68 -16.24 12.25
C ARG A 188 -4.84 -15.81 10.79
N TYR A 189 -5.40 -14.63 10.56
CA TYR A 189 -5.39 -14.04 9.22
C TYR A 189 -4.03 -13.38 9.04
N PHE A 190 -3.28 -13.94 8.08
CA PHE A 190 -1.93 -13.59 7.61
C PHE A 190 -0.74 -14.20 8.35
#